data_AF-A0A936E9T8-F1
#
_entry.id   AF-A0A936E9T8-F1
#
_cell.length_a   1.000
_cell.length_b   1.000
_cell.length_c   1.000
_cell.angle_alpha   90.00
_cell.angle_beta   90.00
_cell.angle_gamma   90.00
#
_symmetry.space_group_name_H-M   'P 1'
#
loop_
_entity.id
_entity.type
_entity.pdbx_description
1 polymer ?
#
loop_
_entity_poly.entity_id
_entity_poly.type
_entity_poly.pdbx_seq_one_letter_code
_entity_poly.pdbx_strand_id
1 'polypeptide(L)'
;MSAFPDSSTNQVYRAYAQSGSLVAFIQARYGNEALQNMLSALADGATCETFVERGLGISQQQLVDDWMRDVQPSTSYNLISQNLIWLIILFGGFAVTLLLLFTGR
;
A
#
# COMPACT_ATOMS: atom_id res chain seq x y z
N MET A 1 -4.80 -3.36 -27.92
CA MET A 1 -3.72 -3.47 -26.91
C MET A 1 -3.12 -2.09 -26.69
N SER A 2 -3.34 -1.48 -25.52
CA SER A 2 -2.59 -0.28 -25.14
C SER A 2 -1.12 -0.67 -24.98
N ALA A 3 -0.22 0.00 -25.69
CA ALA A 3 1.21 -0.22 -25.58
C ALA A 3 1.66 0.06 -24.13
N PHE A 4 2.57 -0.77 -23.60
CA PHE A 4 3.24 -0.49 -22.33
C PHE A 4 3.82 0.94 -22.39
N PRO A 5 3.60 1.79 -21.37
CA PRO A 5 4.02 3.19 -21.43
C PRO A 5 5.53 3.30 -21.65
N ASP A 6 5.94 4.22 -22.53
CA ASP A 6 7.32 4.67 -22.68
C ASP A 6 7.73 5.39 -21.39
N SER A 7 8.20 4.60 -20.44
CA SER A 7 8.12 4.93 -19.04
C SER A 7 9.37 5.67 -18.59
N SER A 8 9.20 6.93 -18.19
CA SER A 8 10.04 7.52 -17.15
C SER A 8 10.21 6.50 -16.02
N THR A 9 11.45 6.12 -15.70
CA THR A 9 11.85 5.03 -14.79
C THR A 9 10.98 4.87 -13.53
N ASN A 10 10.51 5.99 -12.95
CA ASN A 10 9.66 6.01 -11.76
C ASN A 10 8.27 5.35 -11.93
N GLN A 11 7.67 5.37 -13.12
CA GLN A 11 6.33 4.80 -13.33
C GLN A 11 6.35 3.26 -13.31
N VAL A 12 7.41 2.65 -13.86
CA VAL A 12 7.59 1.18 -13.82
C VAL A 12 7.75 0.69 -12.39
N TYR A 13 8.58 1.36 -11.60
CA TYR A 13 8.80 0.97 -10.21
C TYR A 13 7.53 1.05 -9.37
N ARG A 14 6.68 2.06 -9.60
CA ARG A 14 5.38 2.17 -8.92
C ARG A 14 4.43 1.06 -9.32
N ALA A 15 4.30 0.77 -10.61
CA ALA A 15 3.42 -0.31 -11.09
C ALA A 15 3.85 -1.68 -10.57
N TYR A 16 5.16 -1.93 -10.49
CA TYR A 16 5.72 -3.14 -9.89
C TYR A 16 5.41 -3.22 -8.39
N ALA A 17 5.65 -2.13 -7.64
CA ALA A 17 5.36 -2.07 -6.22
C ALA A 17 3.85 -2.26 -5.92
N GLN A 18 2.97 -1.64 -6.72
CA GLN A 18 1.52 -1.79 -6.59
C GLN A 18 1.08 -3.24 -6.82
N SER A 19 1.58 -3.88 -7.88
CA SER A 19 1.31 -5.30 -8.14
C SER A 19 1.76 -6.19 -6.97
N GLY A 20 2.96 -5.94 -6.44
CA GLY A 20 3.48 -6.66 -5.27
C GLY A 20 2.59 -6.48 -4.03
N SER A 21 2.12 -5.26 -3.78
CA SER A 21 1.22 -4.98 -2.64
C SER A 21 -0.14 -5.65 -2.76
N LEU A 22 -0.68 -5.78 -3.98
CA LEU A 22 -1.95 -6.47 -4.21
C LEU A 22 -1.82 -7.97 -3.96
N VAL A 23 -0.73 -8.60 -4.40
CA VAL A 23 -0.46 -10.02 -4.13
C VAL A 23 -0.31 -10.27 -2.62
N ALA A 24 0.44 -9.40 -1.93
CA ALA A 24 0.60 -9.48 -0.48
C ALA A 24 -0.74 -9.32 0.26
N PHE A 25 -1.59 -8.39 -0.19
CA PHE A 25 -2.94 -8.20 0.35
C PHE A 25 -3.80 -9.45 0.17
N ILE A 26 -3.82 -10.04 -1.04
CA ILE A 26 -4.58 -11.26 -1.30
C ILE A 26 -4.09 -12.41 -0.41
N GLN A 27 -2.77 -12.57 -0.30
CA GLN A 27 -2.17 -13.60 0.55
C GLN A 27 -2.52 -13.40 2.03
N ALA A 28 -2.46 -12.16 2.54
CA ALA A 28 -2.76 -11.85 3.93
C ALA A 28 -4.25 -12.04 4.28
N ARG A 29 -5.15 -11.72 3.35
CA ARG A 29 -6.60 -11.72 3.60
C ARG A 29 -7.31 -13.02 3.23
N TYR A 30 -6.87 -13.67 2.15
CA TYR A 30 -7.51 -14.86 1.57
C TYR A 30 -6.60 -16.09 1.55
N GLY A 31 -5.32 -15.94 1.92
CA GLY A 31 -4.36 -17.04 1.99
C GLY A 31 -3.73 -17.41 0.63
N ASN A 32 -2.85 -18.41 0.66
CA ASN A 32 -2.15 -18.88 -0.54
C ASN A 32 -3.06 -19.68 -1.49
N GLU A 33 -4.07 -20.36 -0.97
CA GLU A 33 -5.01 -21.15 -1.77
C GLU A 33 -5.83 -20.26 -2.71
N ALA A 34 -6.18 -19.06 -2.26
CA ALA A 34 -6.86 -18.06 -3.08
C ALA A 34 -6.06 -17.67 -4.33
N LEU A 35 -4.75 -17.47 -4.20
CA LEU A 35 -3.88 -17.21 -5.35
C LEU A 35 -3.83 -18.40 -6.30
N GLN A 36 -3.78 -19.63 -5.78
CA GLN A 36 -3.81 -20.85 -6.60
C GLN A 36 -5.13 -21.00 -7.34
N ASN A 37 -6.26 -20.73 -6.69
CA ASN A 37 -7.59 -20.77 -7.31
C ASN A 37 -7.72 -19.73 -8.43
N MET A 38 -7.22 -18.51 -8.22
CA MET A 38 -7.20 -17.47 -9.26
C MET A 38 -6.32 -17.87 -10.45
N LEU A 39 -5.15 -18.48 -10.20
CA LEU A 39 -4.27 -18.99 -11.26
C LEU A 39 -4.86 -20.18 -12.00
N SER A 40 -5.54 -21.09 -11.30
CA SER A 40 -6.28 -22.20 -11.91
C SER A 40 -7.41 -21.68 -12.78
N ALA A 41 -8.17 -20.68 -12.30
CA ALA A 41 -9.24 -20.07 -13.08
C ALA A 41 -8.71 -19.47 -14.40
N LEU A 42 -7.55 -18.82 -14.37
CA LEU A 42 -6.87 -18.33 -15.58
C LEU A 42 -6.45 -19.47 -16.51
N ALA A 43 -5.91 -20.56 -15.96
CA ALA A 43 -5.57 -21.75 -16.75
C ALA A 43 -6.80 -22.41 -17.39
N ASP A 44 -7.95 -22.35 -16.72
CA ASP A 44 -9.26 -22.83 -17.19
C ASP A 44 -9.94 -21.85 -18.17
N GLY A 45 -9.24 -20.81 -18.62
CA GLY A 45 -9.70 -19.86 -19.63
C GLY A 45 -10.57 -18.72 -19.09
N ALA A 46 -10.51 -18.41 -17.78
CA ALA A 46 -11.09 -17.17 -17.27
C ALA A 46 -10.42 -15.94 -17.92
N THR A 47 -11.22 -14.90 -18.11
CA THR A 47 -10.74 -13.61 -18.60
C THR A 47 -10.22 -12.74 -17.46
N CYS A 48 -9.55 -11.64 -17.80
CA CYS A 48 -9.10 -10.64 -16.83
C CYS A 48 -10.22 -10.08 -15.94
N GLU A 49 -11.46 -10.10 -16.42
CA GLU A 49 -12.63 -9.60 -15.67
C GLU A 49 -13.22 -10.67 -14.75
N THR A 50 -13.07 -11.95 -15.12
CA THR A 50 -13.79 -13.07 -14.48
C THR A 50 -12.93 -13.94 -13.57
N PHE A 51 -11.59 -13.86 -13.66
CA PHE A 51 -10.70 -14.70 -12.86
C PHE A 51 -10.77 -14.41 -11.35
N VAL A 52 -11.01 -13.15 -10.97
CA VAL A 52 -11.19 -12.76 -9.56
C VAL A 52 -12.47 -13.37 -9.00
N GLU A 53 -13.56 -13.29 -9.76
CA GLU A 53 -14.86 -13.83 -9.34
C GLU A 53 -14.81 -15.35 -9.23
N ARG A 54 -14.18 -16.03 -10.20
CA ARG A 54 -14.00 -17.49 -10.16
C ARG A 54 -13.05 -17.95 -9.05
N GLY A 55 -12.02 -17.17 -8.72
CA GLY A 55 -11.01 -17.55 -7.73
C GLY A 55 -11.38 -17.20 -6.28
N LEU A 56 -12.07 -16.08 -6.06
CA LEU A 56 -12.36 -15.51 -4.74
C LEU A 56 -13.87 -15.40 -4.43
N GLY A 57 -14.75 -15.56 -5.41
CA GLY A 57 -16.20 -15.39 -5.24
C GLY A 57 -16.64 -13.93 -5.04
N ILE A 58 -15.76 -12.96 -5.32
CA ILE A 58 -16.05 -11.52 -5.23
C ILE A 58 -15.77 -10.84 -6.57
N SER A 59 -16.39 -9.68 -6.81
CA SER A 59 -16.11 -8.91 -8.02
C SER A 59 -14.69 -8.34 -8.00
N GLN A 60 -14.10 -8.16 -9.19
CA GLN A 60 -12.80 -7.49 -9.33
C GLN A 60 -12.80 -6.09 -8.69
N GLN A 61 -13.90 -5.36 -8.85
CA GLN A 61 -14.03 -4.02 -8.30
C GLN A 61 -14.02 -4.04 -6.76
N GLN A 62 -14.71 -5.00 -6.15
CA GLN A 62 -14.69 -5.18 -4.71
C GLN A 62 -13.29 -5.51 -4.19
N LEU A 63 -12.53 -6.38 -4.88
CA LEU A 63 -11.15 -6.70 -4.51
C LEU A 63 -10.26 -5.44 -4.52
N VAL A 64 -10.37 -4.62 -5.57
CA VAL A 64 -9.58 -3.40 -5.72
C VAL A 64 -9.97 -2.35 -4.68
N ASP A 65 -11.27 -2.18 -4.40
CA ASP A 65 -11.75 -1.25 -3.39
C ASP A 65 -11.31 -1.64 -1.98
N ASP A 66 -11.35 -2.94 -1.67
CA ASP A 66 -10.87 -3.47 -0.38
C ASP A 66 -9.35 -3.30 -0.24
N TRP A 67 -8.58 -3.58 -1.30
CA TRP A 67 -7.13 -3.36 -1.35
C TRP A 67 -6.77 -1.88 -1.18
N MET A 68 -7.47 -0.97 -1.88
CA MET A 68 -7.22 0.47 -1.75
C MET A 68 -7.49 0.98 -0.32
N ARG A 69 -8.49 0.41 0.37
CA ARG A 69 -8.75 0.73 1.78
C ARG A 69 -7.67 0.21 2.73
N ASP A 70 -7.05 -0.92 2.41
CA ASP A 70 -5.98 -1.53 3.21
C ASP A 70 -4.62 -0.83 3.01
N VAL A 71 -4.30 -0.47 1.76
CA VAL A 71 -3.04 0.21 1.41
C VAL A 71 -3.08 1.70 1.72
N GLN A 72 -4.26 2.30 1.91
CA GLN A 72 -4.33 3.69 2.37
C GLN A 72 -3.70 3.79 3.76
N PRO A 73 -2.62 4.59 3.92
CA PRO A 73 -2.00 4.77 5.21
C PRO A 73 -3.05 5.38 6.14
N SER A 74 -3.44 4.64 7.18
CA SER A 74 -4.25 5.17 8.29
C SER A 74 -3.52 6.40 8.85
N THR A 75 -3.94 7.59 8.42
CA THR A 75 -3.05 8.75 8.22
C THR A 75 -2.62 9.47 9.50
N SER A 76 -2.91 8.94 10.70
CA SER A 76 -2.63 9.69 11.93
C SER A 76 -1.84 8.93 12.99
N TYR A 77 -1.91 7.61 13.06
CA TYR A 77 -1.29 6.89 14.20
C TYR A 77 0.14 6.40 13.93
N ASN A 78 0.42 5.94 12.70
CA ASN A 78 1.76 5.40 12.35
C ASN A 78 2.83 6.48 12.12
N LEU A 79 2.44 7.73 11.82
CA LEU A 79 3.39 8.82 11.65
C LEU A 79 4.05 9.21 12.98
N ILE A 80 3.32 9.13 14.11
CA ILE A 80 3.81 9.48 15.44
C ILE A 80 4.71 8.38 15.99
N SER A 81 4.31 7.10 15.86
CA SER A 81 5.08 5.97 16.39
C SER A 81 6.42 5.79 15.67
N GLN A 82 6.44 5.94 14.34
CA GLN A 82 7.65 5.71 13.54
C GLN A 82 8.63 6.89 13.57
N ASN A 83 8.15 8.11 13.82
CA ASN A 83 8.98 9.34 13.80
C ASN A 83 9.13 9.98 15.18
N LEU A 84 8.88 9.23 16.25
CA LEU A 84 8.86 9.73 17.63
C LEU A 84 10.19 10.40 18.04
N ILE A 85 11.32 9.81 17.63
CA ILE A 85 12.66 10.38 17.86
C ILE A 85 12.84 11.72 17.14
N TRP A 86 12.44 11.84 15.89
CA TRP A 86 12.54 13.09 15.12
C TRP A 86 11.65 14.18 15.71
N LEU A 87 10.46 13.82 16.19
CA LEU A 87 9.55 14.75 16.87
C LEU A 87 10.16 15.25 18.19
N ILE A 88 10.77 14.37 18.99
CA ILE A 88 11.47 14.76 20.23
C ILE A 88 12.61 15.73 19.93
N ILE A 89 13.41 15.48 18.89
CA ILE A 89 14.51 16.38 18.51
C ILE A 89 13.97 17.75 18.09
N LEU A 90 12.91 17.78 17.27
CA LEU A 90 12.30 19.01 16.79
C LEU A 90 11.74 19.86 17.95
N PHE A 91 10.92 19.26 18.81
CA PHE A 91 10.33 19.96 19.96
C PHE A 91 11.38 20.29 21.04
N GLY A 92 12.35 19.40 21.26
CA GLY A 92 13.45 19.61 22.20
C GLY A 92 14.33 20.80 21.79
N GLY A 93 14.65 20.92 20.50
CA GLY A 93 15.38 22.07 19.97
C GLY A 93 14.64 23.38 20.20
N PHE A 94 13.35 23.43 19.86
CA PHE A 94 12.51 24.60 20.11
C PHE A 94 12.43 24.97 21.60
N ALA A 95 12.30 23.98 22.48
CA ALA A 95 12.26 24.20 23.93
C ALA A 95 13.57 24.80 24.46
N VAL A 96 14.72 24.29 24.00
CA VAL A 96 16.04 24.82 24.38
C VAL A 96 16.22 26.25 23.89
N THR A 97 15.85 26.54 22.63
CA THR A 97 15.92 27.90 22.09
C THR A 97 15.04 28.88 22.87
N LEU A 98 13.80 28.49 23.21
CA LEU A 98 12.90 29.30 24.03
C LEU A 98 13.48 29.53 25.43
N LEU A 99 14.03 28.50 26.07
CA LEU A 99 14.62 28.61 27.40
C LEU A 99 15.79 29.59 27.41
N LEU A 100 16.67 29.54 26.41
CA LEU A 100 17.78 30.48 26.28
C LEU A 100 17.31 31.93 26.09
N LEU A 101 16.25 32.15 25.31
CA LEU A 101 15.66 33.49 25.14
C LEU A 101 15.02 34.03 26.42
N PHE A 102 14.39 33.17 27.23
CA PHE A 102 13.78 33.56 28.50
C PHE A 102 14.80 33.77 29.61
N THR A 103 15.93 33.05 29.60
CA THR A 103 16.96 33.15 30.65
C THR A 103 17.97 34.28 30.37
N GLY A 104 18.10 34.69 29.10
CA GLY A 104 18.97 35.78 28.68
C GLY A 104 18.35 37.19 28.73
N ARG A 105 17.14 37.32 29.29
CA ARG A 105 16.40 38.58 29.46
C ARG A 105 16.31 38.95 30.94
#